data_AF-A0A9D2L406-F1
#
_entry.id   AF-A0A9D2L406-F1
#
_cell.length_a   1.000
_cell.length_b   1.000
_cell.length_c   1.000
_cell.angle_alpha   90.00
_cell.angle_beta   90.00
_cell.angle_gamma   90.00
#
_symmetry.space_group_name_H-M   'P 1'
#
loop_
_entity.id
_entity.type
_entity.pdbx_description
1 polymer ?
#
loop_
_entity_poly.entity_id
_entity_poly.type
_entity_poly.pdbx_seq_one_letter_code
_entity_poly.pdbx_strand_id
1 'polypeptide(L)'
;MKRHFKFFTLAASFVAMLSLAVLPACNNNEDDPEPTPTSLVLSASTTTYVLGEDTAPITFTATFEGSDVTASAQISNTSDGTQVENASWTPSSVGSFTFQASYDGEVSNVVTITVRDQSEPSTETFYRYILLTKFTYTTCPACAEAQRLFNQLSTEDAEHYVVVAVHNVDRLTISEGTQLGKTFNISAYPTWYYNFYNSMIGVGAGGGITQAGISNQISRAERMFPTVLGIIAESTVEGTTAKVSATVKFQEAGDYKIACVLTENVPGVSSENLSTFQHVLRATQTDMLGEAITPAVSEPGERTFDFSVELNSEWNKDECSFAIYVFKNEGENGYIVNNALACPVGGAITEYRYAE
;
A
#
# COMPACT_ATOMS: atom_id res chain seq x y z
N MET A 1 -50.12 53.95 -16.29
CA MET A 1 -49.80 55.32 -15.84
C MET A 1 -48.51 55.75 -16.49
N LYS A 2 -48.57 56.83 -17.27
CA LYS A 2 -47.43 57.51 -17.90
C LYS A 2 -46.67 58.30 -16.83
N ARG A 3 -45.33 58.38 -16.91
CA ARG A 3 -44.58 59.59 -17.31
C ARG A 3 -43.15 59.62 -16.74
N HIS A 4 -42.23 59.92 -17.66
CA HIS A 4 -40.90 60.47 -17.46
C HIS A 4 -40.87 61.69 -16.53
N PHE A 5 -39.74 61.90 -15.85
CA PHE A 5 -39.12 63.23 -15.77
C PHE A 5 -37.59 63.12 -15.62
N LYS A 6 -36.89 63.78 -16.54
CA LYS A 6 -35.45 64.08 -16.54
C LYS A 6 -35.19 65.36 -15.73
N PHE A 7 -33.90 65.72 -15.63
CA PHE A 7 -33.27 67.03 -15.36
C PHE A 7 -32.49 67.08 -14.03
N PHE A 8 -31.30 67.69 -13.89
CA PHE A 8 -30.60 68.68 -14.72
C PHE A 8 -29.10 68.78 -14.31
N THR A 9 -28.19 68.98 -15.28
CA THR A 9 -26.93 69.81 -15.27
C THR A 9 -25.78 69.48 -14.28
N LEU A 10 -24.50 69.71 -14.57
CA LEU A 10 -23.87 70.83 -15.27
C LEU A 10 -22.46 70.43 -15.81
N ALA A 11 -22.05 71.14 -16.86
CA ALA A 11 -20.86 70.98 -17.68
C ALA A 11 -19.53 71.40 -17.02
N ALA A 12 -18.41 70.90 -17.56
CA ALA A 12 -17.32 71.74 -18.08
C ALA A 12 -16.30 70.89 -18.87
N SER A 13 -16.22 71.17 -20.17
CA SER A 13 -15.18 70.68 -21.08
C SER A 13 -13.92 71.54 -20.97
N PHE A 14 -12.74 70.92 -21.10
CA PHE A 14 -11.60 71.58 -21.75
C PHE A 14 -10.84 70.58 -22.63
N VAL A 15 -10.53 71.06 -23.83
CA VAL A 15 -10.03 70.35 -25.02
C VAL A 15 -8.53 70.67 -25.19
N ALA A 16 -7.73 69.69 -25.61
CA ALA A 16 -6.77 69.76 -26.74
C ALA A 16 -5.80 68.57 -26.71
N MET A 17 -6.00 67.60 -27.63
CA MET A 17 -5.13 67.28 -28.79
C MET A 17 -3.81 66.57 -28.46
N LEU A 18 -3.61 65.35 -28.97
CA LEU A 18 -2.83 65.14 -30.22
C LEU A 18 -2.88 63.67 -30.72
N SER A 19 -3.09 63.56 -32.05
CA SER A 19 -2.69 62.50 -33.01
C SER A 19 -3.20 61.05 -32.92
N LEU A 20 -3.93 60.70 -33.98
CA LEU A 20 -4.17 59.37 -34.57
C LEU A 20 -2.87 58.59 -34.86
N ALA A 21 -2.89 57.29 -34.58
CA ALA A 21 -2.39 56.25 -35.50
C ALA A 21 -3.20 54.96 -35.29
N VAL A 22 -3.53 54.28 -36.39
CA VAL A 22 -4.39 53.09 -36.48
C VAL A 22 -3.52 51.85 -36.68
N LEU A 23 -4.03 50.69 -36.20
CA LEU A 23 -3.69 49.27 -36.47
C LEU A 23 -2.71 48.57 -35.50
N PRO A 24 -2.77 47.23 -35.37
CA PRO A 24 -3.89 46.38 -34.94
C PRO A 24 -3.52 45.54 -33.70
N ALA A 25 -4.53 44.92 -33.10
CA ALA A 25 -4.42 43.99 -31.98
C ALA A 25 -3.66 42.71 -32.35
N CYS A 26 -2.87 42.19 -31.40
CA CYS A 26 -2.70 40.76 -31.16
C CYS A 26 -2.48 40.52 -29.66
N ASN A 27 -3.19 39.52 -29.14
CA ASN A 27 -3.17 38.99 -27.78
C ASN A 27 -1.75 38.70 -27.28
N ASN A 28 -1.48 39.10 -26.04
CA ASN A 28 -0.40 38.50 -25.26
C ASN A 28 -0.97 37.27 -24.55
N ASN A 29 -0.84 36.10 -25.18
CA ASN A 29 -0.68 34.85 -24.45
C ASN A 29 0.83 34.74 -24.18
N GLU A 30 1.23 34.90 -22.92
CA GLU A 30 2.52 34.40 -22.45
C GLU A 30 2.28 32.94 -22.07
N ASP A 31 2.37 32.06 -23.08
CA ASP A 31 2.54 30.63 -22.86
C ASP A 31 3.97 30.42 -22.35
N ASP A 32 4.09 29.97 -21.12
CA ASP A 32 5.30 29.37 -20.58
C ASP A 32 5.66 28.17 -21.48
N PRO A 33 6.86 28.09 -22.09
CA PRO A 33 7.16 26.99 -23.00
C PRO A 33 7.22 25.68 -22.21
N GLU A 34 6.24 24.80 -22.43
CA GLU A 34 6.37 23.40 -22.05
C GLU A 34 7.69 22.84 -22.63
N PRO A 35 8.47 22.07 -21.86
CA PRO A 35 9.70 21.47 -22.36
C PRO A 35 9.36 20.58 -23.56
N THR A 36 9.98 20.89 -24.69
CA THR A 36 9.87 20.08 -25.89
C THR A 36 10.45 18.70 -25.56
N PRO A 37 9.73 17.59 -25.82
CA PRO A 37 10.26 16.25 -25.56
C PRO A 37 11.55 16.06 -26.36
N THR A 38 12.67 15.87 -25.67
CA THR A 38 13.97 15.61 -26.29
C THR A 38 13.94 14.26 -26.99
N SER A 39 14.41 14.19 -28.24
CA SER A 39 14.48 12.94 -29.02
C SER A 39 15.49 11.94 -28.46
N LEU A 40 16.44 12.42 -27.63
CA LEU A 40 17.31 11.63 -26.78
C LEU A 40 16.66 11.43 -25.40
N VAL A 41 16.55 10.18 -24.98
CA VAL A 41 16.02 9.78 -23.67
C VAL A 41 17.05 8.95 -22.93
N LEU A 42 17.29 9.27 -21.66
CA LEU A 42 18.13 8.52 -20.75
C LEU A 42 17.25 7.83 -19.70
N SER A 43 17.51 6.55 -19.46
CA SER A 43 16.95 5.78 -18.35
C SER A 43 18.06 5.11 -17.54
N ALA A 44 17.73 4.71 -16.32
CA ALA A 44 18.60 3.92 -15.45
C ALA A 44 17.89 2.62 -15.06
N SER A 45 18.66 1.58 -14.72
CA SER A 45 18.13 0.30 -14.25
C SER A 45 17.36 0.41 -12.92
N THR A 46 17.66 1.44 -12.13
CA THR A 46 16.96 1.82 -10.90
C THR A 46 17.17 3.32 -10.67
N THR A 47 16.28 3.96 -9.92
CA THR A 47 16.43 5.36 -9.44
C THR A 47 16.77 5.43 -7.95
N THR A 48 16.93 4.28 -7.28
CA THR A 48 17.31 4.17 -5.87
C THR A 48 18.47 3.19 -5.69
N TYR A 49 19.33 3.45 -4.71
CA TYR A 49 20.46 2.59 -4.35
C TYR A 49 20.75 2.64 -2.86
N VAL A 50 20.96 1.49 -2.23
CA VAL A 50 21.29 1.36 -0.80
C VAL A 50 22.75 0.98 -0.64
N LEU A 51 23.55 1.89 -0.08
CA LEU A 51 24.96 1.61 0.20
C LEU A 51 25.11 0.50 1.24
N GLY A 52 25.89 -0.53 0.90
CA GLY A 52 26.16 -1.68 1.79
C GLY A 52 25.19 -2.85 1.62
N GLU A 53 24.04 -2.64 0.97
CA GLU A 53 23.08 -3.70 0.62
C GLU A 53 23.15 -4.01 -0.87
N ASP A 54 23.04 -2.98 -1.72
CA ASP A 54 23.11 -3.16 -3.18
C ASP A 54 24.55 -3.38 -3.64
N THR A 55 24.75 -4.47 -4.38
CA THR A 55 26.07 -4.86 -4.92
C THR A 55 26.17 -4.70 -6.44
N ALA A 56 25.04 -4.58 -7.14
CA ALA A 56 25.01 -4.45 -8.60
C ALA A 56 25.12 -2.97 -9.01
N PRO A 57 25.95 -2.61 -10.01
CA PRO A 57 26.03 -1.24 -10.49
C PRO A 57 24.72 -0.79 -11.16
N ILE A 58 24.46 0.51 -11.12
CA ILE A 58 23.37 1.13 -11.87
C ILE A 58 23.82 1.26 -13.32
N THR A 59 23.05 0.68 -14.23
CA THR A 59 23.32 0.77 -15.67
C THR A 59 22.37 1.76 -16.32
N PHE A 60 22.89 2.58 -17.21
CA PHE A 60 22.13 3.56 -17.97
C PHE A 60 21.87 3.09 -19.40
N THR A 61 20.76 3.53 -19.98
CA THR A 61 20.44 3.31 -21.38
C THR A 61 20.04 4.62 -22.02
N ALA A 62 20.69 4.96 -23.13
CA ALA A 62 20.37 6.15 -23.92
C ALA A 62 19.72 5.71 -25.23
N THR A 63 18.53 6.23 -25.53
CA THR A 63 17.83 5.98 -26.79
C THR A 63 17.61 7.27 -27.55
N PHE A 64 17.98 7.29 -28.83
CA PHE A 64 17.73 8.42 -29.73
C PHE A 64 16.76 8.00 -30.82
N GLU A 65 15.61 8.68 -30.91
CA GLU A 65 14.53 8.34 -31.86
C GLU A 65 14.13 6.85 -31.79
N GLY A 66 14.15 6.28 -30.59
CA GLY A 66 13.82 4.87 -30.33
C GLY A 66 14.93 3.86 -30.62
N SER A 67 16.10 4.29 -31.09
CA SER A 67 17.28 3.42 -31.28
C SER A 67 18.22 3.51 -30.08
N ASP A 68 18.74 2.37 -29.62
CA ASP A 68 19.75 2.33 -28.56
C ASP A 68 21.08 2.92 -29.05
N VAL A 69 21.49 4.01 -28.43
CA VAL A 69 22.74 4.74 -28.71
C VAL A 69 23.67 4.75 -27.49
N THR A 70 23.42 3.90 -26.49
CA THR A 70 24.13 3.88 -25.20
C THR A 70 25.64 3.83 -25.36
N ALA A 71 26.14 3.01 -26.29
CA ALA A 71 27.57 2.85 -26.54
C ALA A 71 28.26 4.10 -27.15
N SER A 72 27.47 5.03 -27.72
CA SER A 72 27.97 6.24 -28.39
C SER A 72 27.60 7.54 -27.65
N ALA A 73 26.65 7.47 -26.72
CA ALA A 73 26.24 8.62 -25.90
C ALA A 73 27.27 8.90 -24.80
N GLN A 74 27.47 10.18 -24.49
CA GLN A 74 28.26 10.58 -23.32
C GLN A 74 27.30 10.85 -22.17
N ILE A 75 27.39 10.02 -21.12
CA ILE A 75 26.56 10.13 -19.92
C ILE A 75 27.40 10.80 -18.82
N SER A 76 26.87 11.84 -18.19
CA SER A 76 27.59 12.59 -17.16
C SER A 76 26.69 13.00 -16.01
N ASN A 77 27.26 13.09 -14.81
CA ASN A 77 26.62 13.72 -13.67
C ASN A 77 26.48 15.22 -13.92
N THR A 78 25.28 15.77 -13.77
CA THR A 78 24.99 17.17 -14.11
C THR A 78 25.54 18.17 -13.09
N SER A 79 25.91 17.71 -11.90
CA SER A 79 26.39 18.57 -10.80
C SER A 79 27.88 18.86 -10.91
N ASP A 80 28.68 17.86 -11.27
CA ASP A 80 30.15 17.96 -11.32
C ASP A 80 30.74 17.66 -12.70
N GLY A 81 29.93 17.24 -13.68
CA GLY A 81 30.36 16.93 -15.03
C GLY A 81 31.14 15.61 -15.17
N THR A 82 31.21 14.79 -14.11
CA THR A 82 31.92 13.52 -14.16
C THR A 82 31.25 12.56 -15.15
N GLN A 83 32.05 11.99 -16.05
CA GLN A 83 31.56 11.05 -17.07
C GLN A 83 31.38 9.65 -16.48
N VAL A 84 30.30 8.98 -16.87
CA VAL A 84 30.00 7.59 -16.51
C VAL A 84 30.64 6.66 -17.54
N GLU A 85 31.56 5.83 -17.11
CA GLU A 85 32.25 4.85 -17.95
C GLU A 85 31.37 3.62 -18.21
N ASN A 86 31.37 3.13 -19.46
CA ASN A 86 30.60 1.95 -19.87
C ASN A 86 29.10 2.00 -19.50
N ALA A 87 28.52 3.20 -19.41
CA ALA A 87 27.14 3.43 -18.96
C ALA A 87 26.81 2.74 -17.62
N SER A 88 27.80 2.55 -16.74
CA SER A 88 27.67 1.84 -15.48
C SER A 88 28.26 2.67 -14.34
N TRP A 89 27.47 2.89 -13.30
CA TRP A 89 27.86 3.71 -12.15
C TRP A 89 27.57 2.98 -10.84
N THR A 90 28.56 2.96 -9.94
CA THR A 90 28.40 2.45 -8.57
C THR A 90 28.55 3.61 -7.60
N PRO A 91 27.50 3.97 -6.84
CA PRO A 91 27.60 4.99 -5.83
C PRO A 91 28.59 4.62 -4.73
N SER A 92 29.30 5.61 -4.19
CA SER A 92 30.21 5.45 -3.05
C SER A 92 29.82 6.33 -1.84
N SER A 93 28.77 7.13 -1.95
CA SER A 93 28.31 8.05 -0.91
C SER A 93 26.83 8.33 -1.05
N VAL A 94 26.17 8.55 0.10
CA VAL A 94 24.75 8.92 0.17
C VAL A 94 24.50 10.28 -0.48
N GLY A 95 23.30 10.48 -1.03
CA GLY A 95 22.90 11.74 -1.64
C GLY A 95 21.98 11.55 -2.84
N SER A 96 21.62 12.67 -3.49
CA SER A 96 20.89 12.69 -4.75
C SER A 96 21.85 13.06 -5.87
N PHE A 97 21.87 12.25 -6.93
CA PHE A 97 22.78 12.39 -8.07
C PHE A 97 21.97 12.45 -9.35
N THR A 98 22.24 13.44 -10.19
CA THR A 98 21.48 13.69 -11.41
C THR A 98 22.37 13.45 -12.62
N PHE A 99 21.85 12.76 -13.63
CA PHE A 99 22.59 12.36 -14.83
C PHE A 99 21.85 12.79 -16.09
N GLN A 100 22.63 13.11 -17.13
CA GLN A 100 22.14 13.35 -18.49
C GLN A 100 23.06 12.67 -19.50
N ALA A 101 22.51 12.39 -20.68
CA ALA A 101 23.23 11.93 -21.84
C ALA A 101 23.32 13.04 -22.89
N SER A 102 24.41 13.06 -23.63
CA SER A 102 24.55 13.84 -24.86
C SER A 102 24.90 12.94 -26.04
N TYR A 103 24.23 13.16 -27.16
CA TYR A 103 24.42 12.41 -28.40
C TYR A 103 23.99 13.27 -29.59
N ASP A 104 24.83 13.36 -30.62
CA ASP A 104 24.59 14.13 -31.86
C ASP A 104 24.12 15.59 -31.65
N GLY A 105 24.65 16.25 -30.62
CA GLY A 105 24.31 17.63 -30.27
C GLY A 105 23.02 17.79 -29.44
N GLU A 106 22.31 16.69 -29.18
CA GLU A 106 21.11 16.65 -28.32
C GLU A 106 21.46 16.28 -26.89
N VAL A 107 20.63 16.74 -25.94
CA VAL A 107 20.75 16.45 -24.50
C VAL A 107 19.48 15.75 -24.04
N SER A 108 19.60 14.74 -23.20
CA SER A 108 18.46 13.97 -22.70
C SER A 108 17.69 14.66 -21.56
N ASN A 109 16.58 14.03 -21.15
CA ASN A 109 16.02 14.22 -19.81
C ASN A 109 17.07 13.97 -18.71
N VAL A 110 16.85 14.59 -17.55
CA VAL A 110 17.63 14.32 -16.34
C VAL A 110 17.10 13.05 -15.68
N VAL A 111 17.98 12.15 -15.28
CA VAL A 111 17.68 11.01 -14.42
C VAL A 111 18.24 11.29 -13.03
N THR A 112 17.39 11.26 -12.01
CA THR A 112 17.80 11.41 -10.61
C THR A 112 17.92 10.04 -9.96
N ILE A 113 19.06 9.79 -9.33
CA ILE A 113 19.34 8.62 -8.51
C ILE A 113 19.44 9.05 -7.04
N THR A 114 18.68 8.41 -6.17
CA THR A 114 18.75 8.62 -4.72
C THR A 114 19.54 7.49 -4.07
N VAL A 115 20.67 7.84 -3.45
CA VAL A 115 21.55 6.92 -2.73
C VAL A 115 21.36 7.12 -1.24
N ARG A 116 21.01 6.05 -0.54
CA ARG A 116 20.74 6.06 0.91
C ARG A 116 21.72 5.18 1.67
N ASP A 117 21.91 5.50 2.94
CA ASP A 117 22.65 4.65 3.88
C ASP A 117 21.76 3.48 4.29
N GLN A 118 22.34 2.30 4.49
CA GLN A 118 21.61 1.17 5.08
C GLN A 118 21.12 1.48 6.50
N SER A 119 21.86 2.31 7.24
CA SER A 119 21.55 2.71 8.62
C SER A 119 20.48 3.80 8.73
N GLU A 120 20.17 4.49 7.63
CA GLU A 120 19.08 5.46 7.59
C GLU A 120 17.76 4.70 7.43
N PRO A 121 16.79 4.87 8.35
CA PRO A 121 15.47 4.25 8.17
C PRO A 121 14.88 4.76 6.86
N SER A 122 14.35 3.85 6.04
CA SER A 122 13.71 4.24 4.79
C SER A 122 12.60 5.25 5.09
N THR A 123 12.62 6.41 4.42
CA THR A 123 11.49 7.34 4.43
C THR A 123 10.27 6.81 3.68
N GLU A 124 10.46 5.69 2.95
CA GLU A 124 9.39 4.92 2.31
C GLU A 124 8.49 4.33 3.39
N THR A 125 7.28 4.88 3.51
CA THR A 125 6.27 4.36 4.42
C THR A 125 5.66 3.13 3.77
N PHE A 126 5.66 1.98 4.44
CA PHE A 126 4.99 0.80 3.89
C PHE A 126 3.48 1.06 3.76
N TYR A 127 2.86 0.46 2.75
CA TYR A 127 1.42 0.45 2.65
C TYR A 127 0.82 -0.31 3.84
N ARG A 128 -0.18 0.28 4.48
CA ARG A 128 -0.78 -0.24 5.72
C ARG A 128 -1.94 -1.17 5.41
N TYR A 129 -1.75 -2.46 5.62
CA TYR A 129 -2.86 -3.39 5.71
C TYR A 129 -3.43 -3.44 7.13
N ILE A 130 -4.75 -3.56 7.22
CA ILE A 130 -5.53 -3.77 8.44
C ILE A 130 -5.95 -5.23 8.50
N LEU A 131 -5.66 -5.89 9.62
CA LEU A 131 -6.29 -7.15 9.95
C LEU A 131 -7.74 -6.88 10.38
N LEU A 132 -8.69 -7.43 9.63
CA LEU A 132 -10.10 -7.47 9.99
C LEU A 132 -10.49 -8.89 10.40
N THR A 133 -10.66 -9.11 11.70
CA THR A 133 -11.17 -10.38 12.25
C THR A 133 -12.68 -10.30 12.44
N LYS A 134 -13.44 -11.12 11.73
CA LYS A 134 -14.91 -11.13 11.74
C LYS A 134 -15.42 -12.33 12.53
N PHE A 135 -16.01 -12.11 13.70
CA PHE A 135 -16.75 -13.16 14.40
C PHE A 135 -18.16 -13.29 13.81
N THR A 136 -18.54 -14.49 13.36
CA THR A 136 -19.74 -14.73 12.56
C THR A 136 -20.30 -16.15 12.69
N TYR A 137 -21.44 -16.42 12.03
CA TYR A 137 -21.95 -17.77 11.80
C TYR A 137 -22.86 -17.82 10.55
N THR A 138 -23.05 -19.01 9.96
CA THR A 138 -23.61 -19.19 8.60
C THR A 138 -25.05 -18.68 8.42
N THR A 139 -25.86 -18.70 9.47
CA THR A 139 -27.30 -18.34 9.42
C THR A 139 -27.61 -17.00 10.09
N CYS A 140 -26.61 -16.12 10.19
CA CYS A 140 -26.72 -14.82 10.84
C CYS A 140 -27.11 -13.72 9.82
N PRO A 141 -28.34 -13.16 9.85
CA PRO A 141 -28.75 -12.13 8.89
C PRO A 141 -27.94 -10.85 9.01
N ALA A 142 -27.72 -10.38 10.24
CA ALA A 142 -26.89 -9.20 10.49
C ALA A 142 -25.43 -9.38 10.04
N CYS A 143 -24.90 -10.60 10.08
CA CYS A 143 -23.54 -10.87 9.63
C CYS A 143 -23.43 -10.80 8.11
N ALA A 144 -24.43 -11.35 7.41
CA ALA A 144 -24.47 -11.27 5.97
C ALA A 144 -24.70 -9.82 5.50
N GLU A 145 -25.49 -9.03 6.23
CA GLU A 145 -25.61 -7.60 5.98
C GLU A 145 -24.28 -6.85 6.20
N ALA A 146 -23.55 -7.14 7.28
CA ALA A 146 -22.22 -6.57 7.50
C ALA A 146 -21.26 -6.94 6.34
N GLN A 147 -21.31 -8.16 5.84
CA GLN A 147 -20.52 -8.56 4.67
C GLN A 147 -20.92 -7.79 3.40
N ARG A 148 -22.21 -7.46 3.20
CA ARG A 148 -22.63 -6.59 2.08
C ARG A 148 -22.03 -5.20 2.19
N LEU A 149 -22.01 -4.61 3.39
CA LEU A 149 -21.38 -3.30 3.62
C LEU A 149 -19.88 -3.32 3.28
N PHE A 150 -19.18 -4.41 3.60
CA PHE A 150 -17.78 -4.58 3.20
C PHE A 150 -17.62 -4.71 1.69
N ASN A 151 -18.48 -5.49 1.03
CA ASN A 151 -18.44 -5.66 -0.43
C ASN A 151 -18.81 -4.38 -1.21
N GLN A 152 -19.35 -3.36 -0.54
CA GLN A 152 -19.70 -2.06 -1.12
C GLN A 152 -18.56 -1.02 -1.03
N LEU A 153 -17.47 -1.34 -0.34
CA LEU A 153 -16.28 -0.48 -0.30
C LEU A 153 -15.74 -0.23 -1.72
N SER A 154 -15.04 0.89 -1.90
CA SER A 154 -14.23 1.08 -3.10
C SER A 154 -13.16 -0.02 -3.16
N THR A 155 -12.66 -0.32 -4.35
CA THR A 155 -11.54 -1.26 -4.52
C THR A 155 -10.35 -0.83 -3.67
N GLU A 156 -10.03 0.47 -3.68
CA GLU A 156 -8.98 1.07 -2.87
C GLU A 156 -9.16 0.79 -1.37
N ASP A 157 -10.35 1.04 -0.80
CA ASP A 157 -10.62 0.77 0.61
C ASP A 157 -10.57 -0.73 0.92
N ALA A 158 -11.14 -1.57 0.05
CA ALA A 158 -11.21 -3.01 0.25
C ALA A 158 -9.80 -3.65 0.26
N GLU A 159 -8.90 -3.15 -0.58
CA GLU A 159 -7.51 -3.63 -0.68
C GLU A 159 -6.69 -3.38 0.59
N HIS A 160 -7.09 -2.47 1.47
CA HIS A 160 -6.42 -2.26 2.74
C HIS A 160 -6.64 -3.41 3.73
N TYR A 161 -7.54 -4.36 3.47
CA TYR A 161 -7.93 -5.36 4.46
C TYR A 161 -7.39 -6.76 4.19
N VAL A 162 -6.73 -7.32 5.19
CA VAL A 162 -6.51 -8.76 5.33
C VAL A 162 -7.59 -9.30 6.26
N VAL A 163 -8.46 -10.16 5.74
CA VAL A 163 -9.67 -10.60 6.45
C VAL A 163 -9.51 -12.01 6.99
N VAL A 164 -9.97 -12.24 8.22
CA VAL A 164 -10.11 -13.58 8.81
C VAL A 164 -11.51 -13.72 9.40
N ALA A 165 -12.35 -14.58 8.82
CA ALA A 165 -13.70 -14.85 9.30
C ALA A 165 -13.71 -16.03 10.27
N VAL A 166 -13.90 -15.72 11.55
CA VAL A 166 -13.99 -16.69 12.64
C VAL A 166 -15.45 -17.08 12.82
N HIS A 167 -15.80 -18.25 12.29
CA HIS A 167 -17.10 -18.86 12.50
C HIS A 167 -17.19 -19.48 13.90
N ASN A 168 -18.30 -19.23 14.59
CA ASN A 168 -18.63 -19.82 15.89
C ASN A 168 -20.00 -20.50 15.82
N VAL A 169 -20.18 -21.57 16.59
CA VAL A 169 -21.46 -22.30 16.76
C VAL A 169 -22.12 -22.80 15.47
N ASP A 170 -21.33 -23.10 14.44
CA ASP A 170 -21.82 -23.67 13.18
C ASP A 170 -20.85 -24.69 12.56
N ARG A 171 -21.16 -25.18 11.35
CA ARG A 171 -20.38 -26.19 10.63
C ARG A 171 -18.97 -25.74 10.19
N LEU A 172 -18.67 -24.44 10.24
CA LEU A 172 -17.38 -23.86 9.84
C LEU A 172 -16.50 -23.52 11.04
N THR A 173 -16.98 -23.82 12.25
CA THR A 173 -16.29 -23.53 13.51
C THR A 173 -15.09 -24.46 13.73
N ILE A 174 -13.96 -23.88 14.16
CA ILE A 174 -12.80 -24.61 14.67
C ILE A 174 -12.53 -24.24 16.15
N SER A 175 -11.75 -25.08 16.84
CA SER A 175 -11.44 -24.91 18.28
C SER A 175 -10.73 -23.61 18.60
N GLU A 176 -9.79 -23.21 17.75
CA GLU A 176 -8.92 -22.06 17.91
C GLU A 176 -9.70 -20.77 17.75
N GLY A 177 -10.60 -20.71 16.75
CA GLY A 177 -11.56 -19.63 16.59
C GLY A 177 -12.50 -19.49 17.79
N THR A 178 -13.00 -20.63 18.31
CA THR A 178 -13.83 -20.65 19.53
C THR A 178 -13.06 -20.12 20.73
N GLN A 179 -11.78 -20.50 20.88
CA GLN A 179 -10.93 -20.05 21.97
C GLN A 179 -10.64 -18.55 21.87
N LEU A 180 -10.34 -18.04 20.68
CA LEU A 180 -10.18 -16.61 20.44
C LEU A 180 -11.45 -15.83 20.82
N GLY A 181 -12.62 -16.34 20.42
CA GLY A 181 -13.91 -15.76 20.79
C GLY A 181 -14.12 -15.69 22.30
N LYS A 182 -13.70 -16.71 23.05
CA LYS A 182 -13.72 -16.69 24.52
C LYS A 182 -12.75 -15.65 25.09
N THR A 183 -11.53 -15.57 24.57
CA THR A 183 -10.52 -14.59 25.00
C THR A 183 -11.03 -13.16 24.89
N PHE A 184 -11.77 -12.85 23.82
CA PHE A 184 -12.38 -11.52 23.62
C PHE A 184 -13.79 -11.36 24.20
N ASN A 185 -14.31 -12.36 24.93
CA ASN A 185 -15.67 -12.36 25.46
C ASN A 185 -16.76 -12.07 24.40
N ILE A 186 -16.60 -12.62 23.20
CA ILE A 186 -17.55 -12.45 22.10
C ILE A 186 -18.90 -13.06 22.50
N SER A 187 -19.91 -12.20 22.58
CA SER A 187 -21.27 -12.56 23.03
C SER A 187 -22.37 -12.14 22.06
N ALA A 188 -22.01 -11.45 20.98
CA ALA A 188 -22.93 -11.00 19.94
C ALA A 188 -22.29 -11.16 18.55
N TYR A 189 -23.12 -11.22 17.52
CA TYR A 189 -22.69 -11.39 16.13
C TYR A 189 -23.48 -10.45 15.21
N PRO A 190 -22.85 -9.84 14.20
CA PRO A 190 -21.40 -9.84 13.96
C PRO A 190 -20.64 -9.03 15.03
N THR A 191 -19.42 -9.46 15.35
CA THR A 191 -18.43 -8.63 16.04
C THR A 191 -17.17 -8.58 15.20
N TRP A 192 -16.72 -7.39 14.85
CA TRP A 192 -15.53 -7.18 14.02
C TRP A 192 -14.43 -6.54 14.86
N TYR A 193 -13.24 -7.11 14.80
CA TYR A 193 -12.02 -6.54 15.40
C TYR A 193 -11.10 -6.04 14.30
N TYR A 194 -10.58 -4.84 14.49
CA TYR A 194 -9.59 -4.21 13.61
C TYR A 194 -8.24 -4.17 14.34
N ASN A 195 -7.24 -4.84 13.78
CA ASN A 195 -5.88 -4.97 14.32
C ASN A 195 -5.81 -5.48 15.77
N PHE A 196 -6.85 -6.18 16.23
CA PHE A 196 -7.09 -6.55 17.63
C PHE A 196 -7.08 -5.38 18.64
N TYR A 197 -7.24 -4.15 18.16
CA TYR A 197 -7.24 -2.94 18.98
C TYR A 197 -8.65 -2.39 19.22
N ASN A 198 -9.48 -2.35 18.17
CA ASN A 198 -10.82 -1.80 18.24
C ASN A 198 -11.86 -2.81 17.78
N SER A 199 -13.00 -2.86 18.45
CA SER A 199 -14.11 -3.75 18.09
C SER A 199 -15.41 -3.00 17.79
N MET A 200 -16.18 -3.50 16.84
CA MET A 200 -17.54 -3.06 16.55
C MET A 200 -18.51 -4.24 16.66
N ILE A 201 -19.70 -4.00 17.20
CA ILE A 201 -20.71 -5.03 17.45
C ILE A 201 -22.02 -4.65 16.75
N GLY A 202 -22.59 -5.58 15.99
CA GLY A 202 -23.84 -5.37 15.26
C GLY A 202 -23.71 -4.44 14.06
N VAL A 203 -24.80 -4.29 13.30
CA VAL A 203 -24.88 -3.40 12.13
C VAL A 203 -25.69 -2.16 12.48
N GLY A 204 -25.27 -0.99 11.98
CA GLY A 204 -26.06 0.24 12.03
C GLY A 204 -25.35 1.40 12.73
N ALA A 205 -26.02 2.56 12.70
CA ALA A 205 -25.52 3.79 13.31
C ALA A 205 -25.52 3.70 14.85
N GLY A 206 -24.54 4.35 15.49
CA GLY A 206 -24.43 4.37 16.97
C GLY A 206 -23.39 3.42 17.56
N GLY A 207 -22.28 3.18 16.85
CA GLY A 207 -21.17 2.32 17.31
C GLY A 207 -21.14 0.91 16.70
N GLY A 208 -22.08 0.60 15.80
CA GLY A 208 -22.08 -0.61 15.00
C GLY A 208 -21.30 -0.50 13.69
N ILE A 209 -21.33 -1.59 12.91
CA ILE A 209 -20.69 -1.70 11.61
C ILE A 209 -21.50 -0.91 10.58
N THR A 210 -20.82 0.00 9.88
CA THR A 210 -21.35 0.81 8.77
C THR A 210 -20.26 0.90 7.70
N GLN A 211 -20.62 1.09 6.43
CA GLN A 211 -19.63 1.24 5.35
C GLN A 211 -18.59 2.33 5.65
N ALA A 212 -19.05 3.54 6.02
CA ALA A 212 -18.17 4.63 6.42
C ALA A 212 -17.33 4.30 7.67
N GLY A 213 -17.90 3.56 8.62
CA GLY A 213 -17.19 3.12 9.82
C GLY A 213 -16.04 2.16 9.52
N ILE A 214 -16.20 1.32 8.48
CA ILE A 214 -15.16 0.44 7.96
C ILE A 214 -14.07 1.30 7.32
N SER A 215 -14.37 2.14 6.33
CA SER A 215 -13.37 3.02 5.69
C SER A 215 -12.60 3.87 6.72
N ASN A 216 -13.27 4.41 7.74
CA ASN A 216 -12.65 5.19 8.80
C ASN A 216 -11.61 4.41 9.65
N GLN A 217 -11.61 3.07 9.64
CA GLN A 217 -10.57 2.31 10.32
C GLN A 217 -9.22 2.42 9.61
N ILE A 218 -9.19 2.62 8.29
CA ILE A 218 -7.97 2.84 7.47
C ILE A 218 -7.22 4.05 8.00
N SER A 219 -7.83 5.23 7.89
CA SER A 219 -7.20 6.48 8.33
C SER A 219 -6.92 6.49 9.84
N ARG A 220 -7.69 5.76 10.65
CA ARG A 220 -7.41 5.63 12.08
C ARG A 220 -6.15 4.81 12.34
N ALA A 221 -5.99 3.68 11.65
CA ALA A 221 -4.82 2.82 11.80
C ALA A 221 -3.55 3.58 11.37
N GLU A 222 -3.59 4.24 10.21
CA GLU A 222 -2.46 5.04 9.71
C GLU A 222 -2.07 6.18 10.65
N ARG A 223 -3.05 6.89 11.20
CA ARG A 223 -2.80 8.03 12.11
C ARG A 223 -2.31 7.60 13.49
N MET A 224 -2.83 6.51 14.04
CA MET A 224 -2.53 6.11 15.42
C MET A 224 -1.34 5.15 15.51
N PHE A 225 -1.22 4.25 14.53
CA PHE A 225 -0.25 3.15 14.50
C PHE A 225 0.28 3.01 13.06
N PRO A 226 1.03 4.02 12.57
CA PRO A 226 1.66 3.95 11.26
C PRO A 226 2.50 2.67 11.19
N THR A 227 2.47 2.00 10.04
CA THR A 227 3.26 0.79 9.88
C THR A 227 4.73 1.15 9.82
N VAL A 228 5.54 0.31 10.47
CA VAL A 228 7.00 0.39 10.47
C VAL A 228 7.59 -0.92 9.93
N LEU A 229 6.75 -1.71 9.23
CA LEU A 229 7.16 -2.96 8.61
C LEU A 229 6.38 -3.29 7.33
N GLY A 230 7.06 -3.96 6.42
CA GLY A 230 6.50 -4.55 5.20
C GLY A 230 6.56 -6.07 5.29
N ILE A 231 5.65 -6.76 4.60
CA ILE A 231 5.61 -8.23 4.55
C ILE A 231 5.53 -8.63 3.09
N ILE A 232 6.41 -9.55 2.68
CA ILE A 232 6.32 -10.33 1.44
C ILE A 232 6.22 -11.80 1.81
N ALA A 233 5.66 -12.63 0.94
CA ALA A 233 5.54 -14.05 1.21
C ALA A 233 5.44 -14.90 -0.05
N GLU A 234 6.05 -16.07 0.00
CA GLU A 234 5.98 -17.09 -1.05
C GLU A 234 5.41 -18.38 -0.47
N SER A 235 4.40 -18.93 -1.14
CA SER A 235 3.76 -20.19 -0.75
C SER A 235 3.99 -21.28 -1.79
N THR A 236 4.21 -22.50 -1.30
CA THR A 236 4.33 -23.71 -2.12
C THR A 236 3.42 -24.81 -1.59
N VAL A 237 3.13 -25.79 -2.44
CA VAL A 237 2.37 -26.99 -2.06
C VAL A 237 3.18 -28.23 -2.40
N GLU A 238 3.47 -29.05 -1.40
CA GLU A 238 4.18 -30.32 -1.52
C GLU A 238 3.25 -31.45 -1.06
N GLY A 239 2.66 -32.18 -2.02
CA GLY A 239 1.66 -33.19 -1.69
C GLY A 239 0.41 -32.56 -1.07
N THR A 240 0.11 -32.89 0.19
CA THR A 240 -0.99 -32.30 0.98
C THR A 240 -0.54 -31.16 1.89
N THR A 241 0.75 -30.88 1.97
CA THR A 241 1.29 -29.83 2.84
C THR A 241 1.40 -28.53 2.05
N ALA A 242 0.72 -27.48 2.50
CA ALA A 242 1.00 -26.12 2.06
C ALA A 242 2.03 -25.48 2.98
N LYS A 243 3.02 -24.79 2.39
CA LYS A 243 4.06 -24.06 3.11
C LYS A 243 4.01 -22.58 2.71
N VAL A 244 4.43 -21.71 3.60
CA VAL A 244 4.64 -20.29 3.29
C VAL A 244 5.88 -19.79 4.01
N SER A 245 6.74 -19.09 3.28
CA SER A 245 7.87 -18.34 3.82
C SER A 245 7.51 -16.86 3.76
N ALA A 246 7.39 -16.21 4.92
CA ALA A 246 7.08 -14.80 5.04
C ALA A 246 8.34 -14.03 5.43
N THR A 247 8.75 -13.06 4.61
CA THR A 247 9.85 -12.14 4.95
C THR A 247 9.27 -10.81 5.39
N VAL A 248 9.69 -10.38 6.58
CA VAL A 248 9.25 -9.12 7.19
C VAL A 248 10.43 -8.15 7.23
N LYS A 249 10.28 -6.99 6.59
CA LYS A 249 11.24 -5.89 6.67
C LYS A 249 10.81 -4.92 7.76
N PHE A 250 11.58 -4.87 8.85
CA PHE A 250 11.36 -3.96 9.97
C PHE A 250 12.14 -2.66 9.76
N GLN A 251 11.52 -1.52 10.03
CA GLN A 251 12.15 -0.19 10.03
C GLN A 251 12.53 0.30 11.42
N GLU A 252 12.04 -0.34 12.48
CA GLU A 252 12.25 0.08 13.86
C GLU A 252 12.63 -1.11 14.75
N ALA A 253 13.43 -0.82 15.77
CA ALA A 253 13.67 -1.73 16.88
C ALA A 253 12.41 -1.85 17.75
N GLY A 254 12.17 -3.03 18.32
CA GLY A 254 11.04 -3.25 19.20
C GLY A 254 10.74 -4.70 19.48
N ASP A 255 9.75 -4.89 20.36
CA ASP A 255 9.14 -6.18 20.61
C ASP A 255 7.99 -6.40 19.62
N TYR A 256 8.08 -7.50 18.88
CA TYR A 256 7.10 -7.87 17.88
C TYR A 256 6.58 -9.28 18.13
N LYS A 257 5.39 -9.55 17.61
CA LYS A 257 4.86 -10.90 17.48
C LYS A 257 4.46 -11.18 16.05
N ILE A 258 4.54 -12.42 15.61
CA ILE A 258 4.04 -12.84 14.30
C ILE A 258 2.95 -13.88 14.48
N ALA A 259 1.92 -13.79 13.65
CA ALA A 259 0.91 -14.82 13.53
C ALA A 259 0.71 -15.23 12.07
N CYS A 260 0.38 -16.51 11.87
CA CYS A 260 0.00 -17.05 10.58
C CYS A 260 -1.23 -17.96 10.75
N VAL A 261 -2.23 -17.75 9.90
CA VAL A 261 -3.45 -18.57 9.84
C VAL A 261 -3.82 -18.89 8.40
N LEU A 262 -4.53 -19.99 8.18
CA LEU A 262 -5.09 -20.37 6.89
C LEU A 262 -6.57 -19.96 6.82
N THR A 263 -6.94 -19.29 5.73
CA THR A 263 -8.32 -18.93 5.41
C THR A 263 -8.76 -19.60 4.11
N GLU A 264 -10.07 -19.78 3.92
CA GLU A 264 -10.67 -20.32 2.69
C GLU A 264 -11.93 -19.52 2.30
N ASN A 265 -12.12 -19.26 1.00
CA ASN A 265 -13.45 -18.87 0.51
C ASN A 265 -14.31 -20.12 0.27
N VAL A 266 -15.39 -20.24 1.04
CA VAL A 266 -16.21 -21.46 1.09
C VAL A 266 -17.53 -21.23 0.37
N PRO A 267 -17.87 -22.04 -0.66
CA PRO A 267 -19.20 -22.01 -1.25
C PRO A 267 -20.30 -22.25 -0.21
N GLY A 268 -21.35 -21.43 -0.26
CA GLY A 268 -22.48 -21.58 0.63
C GLY A 268 -23.38 -20.35 0.62
N VAL A 269 -24.69 -20.59 0.70
CA VAL A 269 -25.69 -19.52 0.66
C VAL A 269 -25.94 -19.02 2.09
N SER A 270 -25.65 -17.75 2.35
CA SER A 270 -26.00 -17.10 3.62
C SER A 270 -27.52 -16.88 3.72
N SER A 271 -28.01 -16.48 4.91
CA SER A 271 -29.42 -16.09 5.11
C SER A 271 -29.89 -14.94 4.22
N GLU A 272 -28.96 -14.25 3.57
CA GLU A 272 -29.14 -13.07 2.73
C GLU A 272 -28.67 -13.31 1.28
N ASN A 273 -28.59 -14.58 0.87
CA ASN A 273 -28.26 -15.02 -0.49
C ASN A 273 -26.84 -14.65 -1.00
N LEU A 274 -25.87 -14.44 -0.11
CA LEU A 274 -24.46 -14.41 -0.50
C LEU A 274 -24.01 -15.85 -0.78
N SER A 275 -23.44 -16.13 -1.95
CA SER A 275 -23.12 -17.50 -2.40
C SER A 275 -21.80 -18.07 -1.86
N THR A 276 -21.02 -17.25 -1.15
CA THR A 276 -19.69 -17.60 -0.64
C THR A 276 -19.49 -17.00 0.74
N PHE A 277 -19.04 -17.80 1.69
CA PHE A 277 -18.47 -17.34 2.95
C PHE A 277 -16.98 -17.04 2.70
N GLN A 278 -16.59 -15.76 2.78
CA GLN A 278 -15.25 -15.33 2.40
C GLN A 278 -14.28 -15.42 3.58
N HIS A 279 -13.03 -15.81 3.30
CA HIS A 279 -11.91 -15.82 4.25
C HIS A 279 -12.16 -16.60 5.56
N VAL A 280 -12.91 -17.70 5.49
CA VAL A 280 -13.23 -18.56 6.64
C VAL A 280 -11.96 -19.14 7.24
N LEU A 281 -11.73 -18.91 8.54
CA LEU A 281 -10.62 -19.51 9.27
C LEU A 281 -10.68 -21.05 9.21
N ARG A 282 -9.60 -21.68 8.75
CA ARG A 282 -9.47 -23.14 8.63
C ARG A 282 -8.48 -23.75 9.60
N ALA A 283 -7.34 -23.09 9.79
CA ALA A 283 -6.28 -23.56 10.65
C ALA A 283 -5.45 -22.37 11.16
N THR A 284 -4.74 -22.59 12.25
CA THR A 284 -3.80 -21.61 12.82
C THR A 284 -2.42 -22.24 12.88
N GLN A 285 -1.41 -21.57 12.35
CA GLN A 285 -0.02 -22.07 12.34
C GLN A 285 0.73 -21.59 13.59
N THR A 286 0.22 -20.54 14.22
CA THR A 286 0.66 -19.95 15.48
C THR A 286 -0.55 -19.62 16.35
N ASP A 287 -0.34 -19.13 17.57
CA ASP A 287 -1.38 -18.40 18.29
C ASP A 287 -1.89 -17.21 17.44
N MET A 288 -3.21 -16.99 17.39
CA MET A 288 -3.82 -15.88 16.65
C MET A 288 -3.53 -14.50 17.28
N LEU A 289 -3.08 -14.45 18.53
CA LEU A 289 -2.55 -13.24 19.18
C LEU A 289 -1.03 -13.10 19.02
N GLY A 290 -0.44 -13.95 18.18
CA GLY A 290 0.95 -13.94 17.79
C GLY A 290 1.90 -14.59 18.77
N GLU A 291 2.95 -15.18 18.22
CA GLU A 291 4.12 -15.67 18.93
C GLU A 291 5.21 -14.60 18.96
N ALA A 292 5.93 -14.48 20.08
CA ALA A 292 6.99 -13.49 20.21
C ALA A 292 8.12 -13.75 19.21
N ILE A 293 8.50 -12.73 18.45
CA ILE A 293 9.69 -12.77 17.61
C ILE A 293 10.89 -12.69 18.53
N THR A 294 11.71 -13.74 18.54
CA THR A 294 12.90 -13.85 19.40
C THR A 294 14.16 -14.10 18.57
N PRO A 295 15.27 -13.39 18.84
CA PRO A 295 15.38 -12.25 19.78
C PRO A 295 14.52 -11.05 19.33
N ALA A 296 14.32 -10.06 20.20
CA ALA A 296 13.64 -8.82 19.81
C ALA A 296 14.34 -8.16 18.59
N VAL A 297 13.63 -7.30 17.87
CA VAL A 297 14.22 -6.56 16.75
C VAL A 297 15.07 -5.44 17.35
N SER A 298 16.38 -5.49 17.14
CA SER A 298 17.34 -4.52 17.70
C SER A 298 17.69 -3.39 16.74
N GLU A 299 17.51 -3.61 15.44
CA GLU A 299 17.83 -2.66 14.36
C GLU A 299 16.98 -2.98 13.12
N PRO A 300 16.84 -2.03 12.18
CA PRO A 300 16.13 -2.27 10.91
C PRO A 300 16.73 -3.45 10.15
N GLY A 301 15.89 -4.17 9.40
CA GLY A 301 16.33 -5.31 8.61
C GLY A 301 15.24 -6.32 8.33
N GLU A 302 15.60 -7.37 7.60
CA GLU A 302 14.68 -8.43 7.22
C GLU A 302 14.79 -9.66 8.13
N ARG A 303 13.66 -10.31 8.38
CA ARG A 303 13.61 -11.65 8.98
C ARG A 303 12.59 -12.51 8.27
N THR A 304 12.94 -13.77 8.06
CA THR A 304 12.08 -14.75 7.39
C THR A 304 11.50 -15.74 8.40
N PHE A 305 10.23 -16.08 8.21
CA PHE A 305 9.47 -16.98 9.06
C PHE A 305 8.74 -18.01 8.21
N ASP A 306 9.01 -19.28 8.48
CA ASP A 306 8.42 -20.40 7.75
C ASP A 306 7.24 -20.99 8.52
N PHE A 307 6.13 -21.19 7.83
CA PHE A 307 4.94 -21.84 8.34
C PHE A 307 4.49 -22.96 7.40
N SER A 308 3.77 -23.95 7.95
CA SER A 308 3.20 -25.02 7.16
C SER A 308 1.88 -25.53 7.74
N VAL A 309 1.05 -26.09 6.88
CA VAL A 309 -0.26 -26.66 7.24
C VAL A 309 -0.56 -27.86 6.37
N GLU A 310 -1.09 -28.91 7.00
CA GLU A 310 -1.68 -30.03 6.26
C GLU A 310 -3.07 -29.62 5.75
N LEU A 311 -3.25 -29.62 4.43
CA LEU A 311 -4.52 -29.30 3.81
C LEU A 311 -5.50 -30.47 3.98
N ASN A 312 -6.66 -30.19 4.54
CA ASN A 312 -7.76 -31.15 4.56
C ASN A 312 -8.28 -31.35 3.11
N SER A 313 -8.50 -32.60 2.72
CA SER A 313 -9.02 -32.94 1.39
C SER A 313 -10.42 -32.38 1.08
N GLU A 314 -11.17 -31.93 2.10
CA GLU A 314 -12.46 -31.27 1.93
C GLU A 314 -12.35 -29.77 1.63
N TRP A 315 -11.17 -29.16 1.80
CA TRP A 315 -10.94 -27.76 1.49
C TRP A 315 -10.57 -27.58 0.02
N ASN A 316 -11.02 -26.47 -0.57
CA ASN A 316 -10.56 -26.05 -1.88
C ASN A 316 -9.27 -25.24 -1.74
N LYS A 317 -8.13 -25.89 -2.01
CA LYS A 317 -6.81 -25.25 -1.90
C LYS A 317 -6.67 -23.98 -2.74
N ASP A 318 -7.34 -23.90 -3.90
CA ASP A 318 -7.23 -22.75 -4.81
C ASP A 318 -7.98 -21.53 -4.26
N GLU A 319 -8.84 -21.74 -3.27
CA GLU A 319 -9.56 -20.70 -2.52
C GLU A 319 -8.92 -20.45 -1.15
N CYS A 320 -7.77 -21.06 -0.86
CA CYS A 320 -7.05 -20.88 0.39
C CYS A 320 -5.97 -19.80 0.31
N SER A 321 -5.82 -19.04 1.39
CA SER A 321 -4.74 -18.06 1.57
C SER A 321 -4.21 -18.10 2.99
N PHE A 322 -2.89 -17.97 3.13
CA PHE A 322 -2.24 -17.66 4.40
C PHE A 322 -2.44 -16.18 4.72
N ALA A 323 -3.09 -15.88 5.84
CA ALA A 323 -3.13 -14.55 6.43
C ALA A 323 -2.01 -14.45 7.46
N ILE A 324 -1.01 -13.62 7.17
CA ILE A 324 0.17 -13.37 7.99
C ILE A 324 0.05 -11.97 8.56
N TYR A 325 0.26 -11.79 9.85
CA TYR A 325 0.18 -10.48 10.47
C TYR A 325 1.17 -10.34 11.62
N VAL A 326 1.76 -9.16 11.71
CA VAL A 326 2.81 -8.85 12.67
C VAL A 326 2.31 -7.78 13.62
N PHE A 327 2.41 -8.06 14.91
CA PHE A 327 2.10 -7.13 15.99
C PHE A 327 3.36 -6.36 16.39
N LYS A 328 3.18 -5.09 16.73
CA LYS A 328 4.17 -4.28 17.45
C LYS A 328 3.66 -3.98 18.85
N ASN A 329 4.55 -3.99 19.83
CA ASN A 329 4.24 -3.48 21.17
C ASN A 329 4.18 -1.94 21.15
N GLU A 330 2.99 -1.37 21.33
CA GLU A 330 2.73 0.07 21.33
C GLU A 330 2.61 0.65 22.76
N GLY A 331 3.39 0.09 23.69
CA GLY A 331 3.49 0.55 25.07
C GLY A 331 2.20 0.31 25.85
N GLU A 332 1.56 1.39 26.34
CA GLU A 332 0.31 1.31 27.11
C GLU A 332 -0.85 0.70 26.30
N ASN A 333 -0.80 0.76 24.97
CA ASN A 333 -1.81 0.15 24.10
C ASN A 333 -1.59 -1.36 23.89
N GLY A 334 -0.48 -1.91 24.39
CA GLY A 334 -0.12 -3.32 24.22
C GLY A 334 0.23 -3.68 22.77
N TYR A 335 0.09 -4.97 22.44
CA TYR A 335 0.37 -5.46 21.10
C TYR A 335 -0.79 -5.18 20.15
N ILE A 336 -0.49 -4.48 19.05
CA ILE A 336 -1.43 -4.16 17.98
C ILE A 336 -0.85 -4.65 16.67
N VAL A 337 -1.68 -5.20 15.78
CA VAL A 337 -1.23 -5.58 14.43
C VAL A 337 -0.72 -4.34 13.69
N ASN A 338 0.58 -4.28 13.42
CA ASN A 338 1.27 -3.17 12.74
C ASN A 338 1.28 -3.31 11.22
N ASN A 339 1.28 -4.54 10.69
CA ASN A 339 0.92 -4.80 9.29
C ASN A 339 0.45 -6.24 9.08
N ALA A 340 -0.14 -6.51 7.91
CA ALA A 340 -0.64 -7.82 7.52
C ALA A 340 -0.42 -8.08 6.03
N LEU A 341 -0.51 -9.34 5.62
CA LEU A 341 -0.49 -9.78 4.23
C LEU A 341 -1.37 -11.03 4.08
N ALA A 342 -2.07 -11.14 2.94
CA ALA A 342 -2.69 -12.38 2.51
C ALA A 342 -1.91 -12.96 1.31
N CYS A 343 -1.35 -14.16 1.46
CA CYS A 343 -0.66 -14.87 0.39
C CYS A 343 -1.47 -16.10 -0.03
N PRO A 344 -1.94 -16.19 -1.30
CA PRO A 344 -2.62 -17.37 -1.80
C PRO A 344 -1.76 -18.64 -1.65
N VAL A 345 -2.39 -19.78 -1.35
CA VAL A 345 -1.69 -21.07 -1.30
C VAL A 345 -1.11 -21.39 -2.68
N GLY A 346 0.20 -21.61 -2.75
CA GLY A 346 0.92 -21.80 -4.02
C GLY A 346 1.17 -20.51 -4.82
N GLY A 347 0.85 -19.34 -4.25
CA GLY A 347 1.12 -18.02 -4.82
C GLY A 347 2.32 -17.33 -4.18
N ALA A 348 2.61 -16.11 -4.64
CA ALA A 348 3.68 -15.28 -4.11
C ALA A 348 3.33 -13.79 -4.20
N ILE A 349 3.78 -13.04 -3.21
CA ILE A 349 3.85 -11.58 -3.21
C ILE A 349 5.31 -11.26 -2.92
N THR A 350 6.05 -10.82 -3.94
CA THR A 350 7.53 -10.72 -3.91
C THR A 350 8.04 -9.29 -3.78
N GLU A 351 7.15 -8.30 -3.82
CA GLU A 351 7.50 -6.88 -3.73
C GLU A 351 6.80 -6.24 -2.53
N TYR A 352 7.54 -5.43 -1.78
CA TYR A 352 6.95 -4.61 -0.74
C TYR A 352 6.07 -3.52 -1.36
N ARG A 353 4.84 -3.38 -0.85
CA ARG A 353 3.99 -2.25 -1.20
C ARG A 353 4.31 -1.06 -0.31
N TYR A 354 4.54 0.09 -0.90
CA TYR A 354 4.78 1.36 -0.22
C TYR A 354 3.56 2.29 -0.39
N ALA A 355 3.34 3.18 0.57
CA ALA A 355 2.37 4.25 0.46
C ALA A 355 2.87 5.27 -0.59
N GLU A 356 1.94 5.74 -1.43
CA GLU A 356 2.22 6.76 -2.45
C GLU A 356 2.34 8.19 -1.88
#